data_AF-A0ABD1Q6E7-F1
#
_entry.id   AF-A0ABD1Q6E7-F1
#
_cell.length_a   1.000
_cell.length_b   1.000
_cell.length_c   1.000
_cell.angle_alpha   90.00
_cell.angle_beta   90.00
_cell.angle_gamma   90.00
#
_symmetry.space_group_name_H-M   'P 1'
#
loop_
_entity.id
_entity.type
_entity.pdbx_description
1 polymer ?
#
loop_
_entity_poly.entity_id
_entity_poly.type
_entity_poly.pdbx_seq_one_letter_code
_entity_poly.pdbx_strand_id
1 'polypeptide(L)'
;MESELKTLAPTPSGSLPESTEPIDDNRPLLKSDPSTPQIQSQVSNPNIEEMEKKYAAFVRHDVYGTMGQGELPWAEKLVCTVLKAPNREDEQEDYAHMGGWRRAVIVQSGRFFSRVLLFSFGFYWIQKTNRSNDVEGKLNNETESKDQSEEMERPGAIVSNHVSYVDILYHMSSSFPSFVAKRSVAKLPLIGLISKCLGCIYVQRESKSSDFKGVSGVVNERIREAHQNKFAPKMMLFPEGTTTNGDYILPFKTGAFLAQAPVLPVILRYPYQRFSPAWDSISGARHVLLLLCQFVNYMEVKQLPVYYPSQQEKDDPKLYAENVRRLMAHEGNLNLSDIGLAEKRVYHAALNGLFCQR
;
A
#
# COMPACT_ATOMS: atom_id res chain seq x y z
N MET A 1 5.01 -54.56 39.83
CA MET A 1 3.60 -54.32 40.18
C MET A 1 3.06 -53.37 39.11
N GLU A 2 2.56 -53.86 37.97
CA GLU A 2 1.36 -54.72 37.80
C GLU A 2 0.08 -53.94 38.16
N SER A 3 -1.01 -53.98 37.38
CA SER A 3 -1.25 -54.67 36.09
C SER A 3 -2.49 -54.08 35.40
N GLU A 4 -2.70 -54.44 34.13
CA GLU A 4 -3.86 -54.02 33.33
C GLU A 4 -5.16 -54.82 33.62
N LEU A 5 -6.24 -54.43 32.91
CA LEU A 5 -7.35 -55.27 32.40
C LEU A 5 -8.34 -55.87 33.44
N LYS A 6 -9.65 -55.59 33.39
CA LYS A 6 -10.56 -56.04 32.32
C LYS A 6 -11.98 -55.44 32.37
N THR A 7 -12.56 -55.36 31.16
CA THR A 7 -13.96 -55.23 30.74
C THR A 7 -15.02 -56.05 31.49
N LEU A 8 -16.26 -55.55 31.58
CA LEU A 8 -17.47 -56.07 30.87
C LEU A 8 -18.76 -55.28 31.22
N ALA A 9 -19.70 -55.17 30.26
CA ALA A 9 -21.05 -54.60 30.43
C ALA A 9 -22.11 -55.71 30.63
N PRO A 10 -23.39 -55.37 30.95
CA PRO A 10 -24.38 -55.28 29.86
C PRO A 10 -25.49 -54.23 30.01
N THR A 11 -26.13 -53.90 28.87
CA THR A 11 -27.40 -53.14 28.67
C THR A 11 -28.65 -54.00 29.00
N PRO A 12 -29.93 -53.53 28.97
CA PRO A 12 -30.58 -52.51 28.10
C PRO A 12 -31.36 -51.43 28.92
N SER A 13 -32.35 -50.65 28.45
CA SER A 13 -33.10 -50.49 27.17
C SER A 13 -33.65 -49.05 27.02
N GLY A 14 -34.00 -48.61 25.80
CA GLY A 14 -34.76 -47.38 25.53
C GLY A 14 -34.55 -46.85 24.10
N SER A 15 -35.60 -46.69 23.29
CA SER A 15 -35.49 -46.69 21.82
C SER A 15 -36.25 -45.56 21.09
N LEU A 16 -35.54 -44.88 20.16
CA LEU A 16 -35.93 -44.47 18.78
C LEU A 16 -37.26 -43.67 18.53
N PRO A 17 -37.51 -43.11 17.32
CA PRO A 17 -36.65 -43.01 16.12
C PRO A 17 -36.46 -41.59 15.54
N GLU A 18 -35.58 -41.50 14.55
CA GLU A 18 -35.41 -40.42 13.57
C GLU A 18 -36.21 -40.75 12.29
N SER A 19 -36.79 -39.75 11.60
CA SER A 19 -37.40 -39.96 10.28
C SER A 19 -37.30 -38.72 9.37
N THR A 20 -36.57 -38.86 8.28
CA THR A 20 -36.56 -37.97 7.11
C THR A 20 -37.82 -38.15 6.25
N GLU A 21 -38.36 -37.06 5.67
CA GLU A 21 -38.99 -36.99 4.33
C GLU A 21 -39.14 -35.49 3.91
N PRO A 22 -39.25 -35.16 2.60
CA PRO A 22 -39.16 -33.79 2.10
C PRO A 22 -40.51 -33.07 1.98
N ILE A 23 -40.51 -31.73 2.14
CA ILE A 23 -41.72 -30.91 1.96
C ILE A 23 -41.79 -30.39 0.51
N ASP A 24 -42.78 -30.88 -0.23
CA ASP A 24 -43.27 -30.31 -1.49
C ASP A 24 -44.18 -29.10 -1.18
N ASP A 25 -43.88 -27.91 -1.71
CA ASP A 25 -44.71 -26.71 -1.55
C ASP A 25 -45.30 -26.24 -2.89
N ASN A 26 -46.11 -27.12 -3.47
CA ASN A 26 -47.04 -26.78 -4.54
C ASN A 26 -48.22 -25.94 -4.00
N ARG A 27 -48.06 -24.63 -3.86
CA ARG A 27 -49.17 -23.68 -3.68
C ARG A 27 -49.07 -22.44 -4.59
N PRO A 28 -50.21 -21.92 -5.10
CA PRO A 28 -50.21 -21.01 -6.25
C PRO A 28 -49.84 -19.56 -5.89
N LEU A 29 -49.14 -18.92 -6.82
CA LEU A 29 -48.72 -17.51 -6.74
C LEU A 29 -49.94 -16.56 -6.64
N LEU A 30 -50.05 -15.89 -5.49
CA LEU A 30 -50.99 -14.79 -5.29
C LEU A 30 -50.57 -13.55 -6.09
N LYS A 31 -51.53 -12.94 -6.79
CA LYS A 31 -51.33 -11.73 -7.60
C LYS A 31 -51.11 -10.50 -6.71
N SER A 32 -50.28 -9.57 -7.17
CA SER A 32 -49.98 -8.32 -6.47
C SER A 32 -51.14 -7.31 -6.53
N ASP A 33 -51.56 -6.80 -5.37
CA ASP A 33 -52.50 -5.67 -5.25
C ASP A 33 -51.82 -4.31 -5.52
N PRO A 34 -52.46 -3.35 -6.22
CA PRO A 34 -51.83 -2.11 -6.69
C PRO A 34 -51.91 -0.94 -5.70
N SER A 35 -51.97 -1.19 -4.38
CA SER A 35 -52.31 -0.17 -3.36
C SER A 35 -51.31 -0.07 -2.19
N THR A 36 -50.07 -0.54 -2.38
CA THR A 36 -48.95 -0.24 -1.46
C THR A 36 -48.17 0.98 -1.97
N PRO A 37 -47.91 2.03 -1.16
CA PRO A 37 -47.14 3.18 -1.63
C PRO A 37 -45.73 2.73 -2.02
N GLN A 38 -45.37 2.92 -3.29
CA GLN A 38 -43.99 2.73 -3.72
C GLN A 38 -43.11 3.70 -2.95
N ILE A 39 -42.22 3.15 -2.11
CA ILE A 39 -41.02 3.87 -1.69
C ILE A 39 -40.14 3.96 -2.93
N GLN A 40 -40.43 4.96 -3.78
CA GLN A 40 -39.46 5.49 -4.72
C GLN A 40 -38.30 5.97 -3.88
N SER A 41 -37.23 5.18 -3.84
CA SER A 41 -35.94 5.67 -3.38
C SER A 41 -35.53 6.75 -4.37
N GLN A 42 -35.76 8.00 -3.98
CA GLN A 42 -35.11 9.16 -4.59
C GLN A 42 -33.61 9.02 -4.32
N VAL A 43 -32.94 8.21 -5.15
CA VAL A 43 -31.50 8.28 -5.31
C VAL A 43 -31.24 9.58 -6.06
N SER A 44 -31.15 10.67 -5.31
CA SER A 44 -30.51 11.88 -5.79
C SER A 44 -29.13 11.49 -6.30
N ASN A 45 -28.78 11.96 -7.50
CA ASN A 45 -27.38 11.94 -7.94
C ASN A 45 -26.58 12.61 -6.81
N PRO A 46 -25.61 11.90 -6.17
CA PRO A 46 -24.83 12.50 -5.11
C PRO A 46 -24.11 13.72 -5.70
N ASN A 47 -24.32 14.90 -5.12
CA ASN A 47 -23.74 16.12 -5.67
C ASN A 47 -22.22 15.91 -5.75
N ILE A 48 -21.64 16.13 -6.93
CA ILE A 48 -20.23 15.81 -7.19
C ILE A 48 -19.34 16.59 -6.20
N GLU A 49 -19.70 17.83 -5.89
CA GLU A 49 -19.04 18.68 -4.89
C GLU A 49 -19.07 18.08 -3.48
N GLU A 50 -20.17 17.44 -3.07
CA GLU A 50 -20.30 16.81 -1.76
C GLU A 50 -19.45 15.54 -1.67
N MET A 51 -19.38 14.76 -2.75
CA MET A 51 -18.46 13.63 -2.85
C MET A 51 -17.00 14.08 -2.89
N GLU A 52 -16.65 15.08 -3.68
CA GLU A 52 -15.29 15.62 -3.73
C GLU A 52 -14.85 16.14 -2.36
N LYS A 53 -15.73 16.85 -1.63
CA LYS A 53 -15.46 17.27 -0.24
C LYS A 53 -15.27 16.09 0.72
N LYS A 54 -16.10 15.06 0.62
CA LYS A 54 -16.04 13.86 1.48
C LYS A 54 -14.82 12.97 1.21
N TYR A 55 -14.39 12.91 -0.05
CA TYR A 55 -13.31 12.04 -0.52
C TYR A 55 -12.06 12.84 -0.96
N ALA A 56 -11.87 14.03 -0.41
CA ALA A 56 -10.85 15.01 -0.83
C ALA A 56 -9.43 14.44 -0.97
N ALA A 57 -9.03 13.47 -0.13
CA ALA A 57 -7.73 12.79 -0.23
C ALA A 57 -7.51 11.96 -1.52
N PHE A 58 -8.58 11.73 -2.30
CA PHE A 58 -8.59 10.97 -3.54
C PHE A 58 -8.97 11.81 -4.77
N VAL A 59 -9.33 13.08 -4.57
CA VAL A 59 -9.72 14.00 -5.66
C VAL A 59 -8.47 14.51 -6.37
N ARG A 60 -8.51 14.50 -7.71
CA ARG A 60 -7.46 15.05 -8.58
C ARG A 60 -7.91 16.41 -9.12
N HIS A 61 -7.07 17.43 -8.96
CA HIS A 61 -7.26 18.76 -9.52
C HIS A 61 -6.29 19.00 -10.67
N ASP A 62 -6.59 18.45 -11.85
CA ASP A 62 -5.74 18.59 -13.03
C ASP A 62 -6.53 19.16 -14.23
N VAL A 63 -5.80 19.60 -15.27
CA VAL A 63 -6.37 20.40 -16.39
C VAL A 63 -7.40 19.60 -17.22
N TYR A 64 -7.47 18.28 -17.06
CA TYR A 64 -8.45 17.42 -17.72
C TYR A 64 -9.78 17.30 -16.94
N GLY A 65 -10.00 18.14 -15.92
CA GLY A 65 -11.21 18.16 -15.09
C GLY A 65 -11.25 17.02 -14.07
N THR A 66 -12.37 16.87 -13.34
CA THR A 66 -12.51 15.80 -12.34
C THR A 66 -12.24 14.43 -12.98
N MET A 67 -11.12 13.82 -12.57
CA MET A 67 -10.61 12.51 -12.98
C MET A 67 -10.07 12.34 -14.41
N GLY A 68 -10.09 13.37 -15.26
CA GLY A 68 -9.49 13.30 -16.60
C GLY A 68 -10.03 12.18 -17.51
N GLN A 69 -11.33 11.85 -17.44
CA GLN A 69 -11.94 10.73 -18.17
C GLN A 69 -12.75 11.13 -19.43
N GLY A 70 -12.09 11.68 -20.46
CA GLY A 70 -12.65 11.71 -21.83
C GLY A 70 -12.48 10.38 -22.58
N GLU A 71 -13.28 10.05 -23.59
CA GLU A 71 -13.14 8.77 -24.32
C GLU A 71 -11.77 8.61 -25.02
N LEU A 72 -11.33 7.36 -25.21
CA LEU A 72 -10.04 7.01 -25.82
C LEU A 72 -10.23 6.29 -27.16
N PRO A 73 -9.40 6.58 -28.19
CA PRO A 73 -9.49 5.93 -29.50
C PRO A 73 -9.33 4.41 -29.45
N TRP A 74 -9.96 3.73 -30.41
CA TRP A 74 -10.03 2.26 -30.50
C TRP A 74 -8.66 1.55 -30.52
N ALA A 75 -7.59 2.23 -30.98
CA ALA A 75 -6.24 1.69 -31.04
C ALA A 75 -5.67 1.28 -29.65
N GLU A 76 -6.07 1.95 -28.56
CA GLU A 76 -5.55 1.65 -27.22
C GLU A 76 -6.12 0.35 -26.63
N LYS A 77 -7.27 -0.12 -27.12
CA LYS A 77 -7.87 -1.39 -26.66
C LYS A 77 -7.00 -2.62 -26.99
N LEU A 78 -6.11 -2.51 -27.98
CA LEU A 78 -5.25 -3.60 -28.45
C LEU A 78 -4.00 -3.82 -27.56
N VAL A 79 -3.52 -2.77 -26.89
CA VAL A 79 -2.24 -2.79 -26.14
C VAL A 79 -2.33 -3.64 -24.85
N CYS A 80 -3.53 -3.85 -24.32
CA CYS A 80 -3.75 -4.51 -23.03
C CYS A 80 -3.89 -6.05 -23.09
N THR A 81 -3.76 -6.70 -24.25
CA THR A 81 -4.09 -8.14 -24.40
C THR A 81 -2.89 -9.06 -24.69
N VAL A 82 -1.69 -8.53 -24.93
CA VAL A 82 -0.56 -9.29 -25.50
C VAL A 82 0.34 -9.98 -24.45
N LEU A 83 0.20 -9.66 -23.16
CA LEU A 83 1.15 -10.06 -22.11
C LEU A 83 0.57 -11.04 -21.08
N LYS A 84 0.24 -12.25 -21.52
CA LYS A 84 -0.17 -13.37 -20.65
C LYS A 84 0.81 -14.54 -20.73
N ALA A 85 1.91 -14.46 -19.98
CA ALA A 85 2.84 -15.57 -19.79
C ALA A 85 2.36 -16.47 -18.64
N PRO A 86 2.43 -17.82 -18.76
CA PRO A 86 2.20 -18.71 -17.64
C PRO A 86 3.38 -18.60 -16.67
N ASN A 87 3.10 -18.41 -15.38
CA ASN A 87 4.10 -18.45 -14.32
C ASN A 87 3.67 -19.51 -13.31
N ARG A 88 4.61 -20.38 -12.89
CA ARG A 88 4.31 -21.48 -11.96
C ARG A 88 3.85 -20.93 -10.62
N GLU A 89 2.86 -21.59 -10.04
CA GLU A 89 2.44 -21.31 -8.67
C GLU A 89 3.44 -21.90 -7.67
N ASP A 90 3.44 -21.33 -6.48
CA ASP A 90 4.05 -21.85 -5.25
C ASP A 90 5.57 -22.05 -5.22
N GLU A 91 6.29 -20.93 -5.13
CA GLU A 91 7.37 -20.75 -4.15
C GLU A 91 7.74 -19.26 -4.01
N GLN A 92 7.84 -18.76 -2.77
CA GLN A 92 8.39 -17.42 -2.48
C GLN A 92 9.92 -17.54 -2.49
N GLU A 93 10.50 -17.60 -3.68
CA GLU A 93 11.96 -17.60 -3.88
C GLU A 93 12.60 -16.40 -3.16
N ASP A 94 13.47 -16.67 -2.20
CA ASP A 94 13.97 -15.64 -1.28
C ASP A 94 15.21 -14.91 -1.80
N TYR A 95 15.00 -14.13 -2.84
CA TYR A 95 16.02 -13.30 -3.47
C TYR A 95 16.60 -12.19 -2.57
N ALA A 96 15.97 -11.88 -1.42
CA ALA A 96 16.46 -10.86 -0.47
C ALA A 96 17.85 -11.21 0.10
N HIS A 97 18.11 -12.52 0.27
CA HIS A 97 19.33 -13.06 0.88
C HIS A 97 20.42 -13.44 -0.14
N MET A 98 20.27 -13.11 -1.43
CA MET A 98 21.34 -13.35 -2.41
C MET A 98 22.62 -12.60 -2.01
N GLY A 99 23.71 -13.32 -1.76
CA GLY A 99 25.00 -12.74 -1.38
C GLY A 99 25.84 -12.24 -2.56
N GLY A 100 26.83 -11.39 -2.23
CA GLY A 100 27.99 -11.09 -3.07
C GLY A 100 27.69 -10.38 -4.41
N TRP A 101 28.55 -10.65 -5.40
CA TRP A 101 28.61 -9.91 -6.67
C TRP A 101 27.30 -9.96 -7.47
N ARG A 102 26.56 -11.08 -7.42
CA ARG A 102 25.29 -11.24 -8.15
C ARG A 102 24.26 -10.20 -7.68
N ARG A 103 24.13 -10.00 -6.36
CA ARG A 103 23.23 -8.98 -5.81
C ARG A 103 23.75 -7.57 -6.10
N ALA A 104 25.06 -7.33 -6.07
CA ALA A 104 25.62 -6.04 -6.47
C ALA A 104 25.24 -5.67 -7.92
N VAL A 105 25.35 -6.62 -8.86
CA VAL A 105 24.92 -6.44 -10.26
C VAL A 105 23.41 -6.17 -10.38
N ILE A 106 22.58 -6.95 -9.67
CA ILE A 106 21.11 -6.75 -9.68
C ILE A 106 20.73 -5.39 -9.11
N VAL A 107 21.31 -4.99 -7.98
CA VAL A 107 21.07 -3.68 -7.34
C VAL A 107 21.50 -2.55 -8.28
N GLN A 108 22.71 -2.61 -8.83
CA GLN A 108 23.22 -1.53 -9.68
C GLN A 108 22.43 -1.41 -10.99
N SER A 109 22.13 -2.54 -11.64
CA SER A 109 21.32 -2.58 -12.85
C SER A 109 19.90 -2.07 -12.59
N GLY A 110 19.27 -2.53 -11.51
CA GLY A 110 17.93 -2.12 -11.11
C GLY A 110 17.85 -0.62 -10.78
N ARG A 111 18.82 -0.08 -10.04
CA ARG A 111 18.94 1.37 -9.78
C ARG A 111 19.05 2.17 -11.07
N PHE A 112 19.90 1.71 -12.00
CA PHE A 112 20.07 2.33 -13.32
C PHE A 112 18.77 2.31 -14.13
N PHE A 113 18.14 1.15 -14.30
CA PHE A 113 16.87 1.03 -15.03
C PHE A 113 15.74 1.85 -14.41
N SER A 114 15.60 1.87 -13.08
CA SER A 114 14.63 2.75 -12.41
C SER A 114 14.93 4.24 -12.65
N ARG A 115 16.20 4.64 -12.68
CA ARG A 115 16.58 6.03 -13.01
C ARG A 115 16.29 6.38 -14.47
N VAL A 116 16.50 5.46 -15.40
CA VAL A 116 16.13 5.61 -16.82
C VAL A 116 14.62 5.71 -16.98
N LEU A 117 13.81 4.89 -16.29
CA LEU A 117 12.35 5.00 -16.33
C LEU A 117 11.86 6.35 -15.77
N LEU A 118 12.43 6.82 -14.66
CA LEU A 118 12.14 8.18 -14.15
C LEU A 118 12.48 9.26 -15.18
N PHE A 119 13.62 9.15 -15.87
CA PHE A 119 14.00 10.07 -16.94
C PHE A 119 13.00 10.05 -18.11
N SER A 120 12.57 8.86 -18.55
CA SER A 120 11.56 8.71 -19.61
C SER A 120 10.19 9.30 -19.22
N PHE A 121 9.84 9.28 -17.93
CA PHE A 121 8.67 9.97 -17.38
C PHE A 121 8.93 11.45 -17.07
N GLY A 122 9.98 12.08 -17.61
CA GLY A 122 10.24 13.52 -17.45
C GLY A 122 10.75 13.96 -16.07
N PHE A 123 11.05 13.03 -15.15
CA PHE A 123 11.65 13.33 -13.84
C PHE A 123 13.17 13.51 -13.96
N TYR A 124 13.58 14.55 -14.69
CA TYR A 124 14.99 14.87 -14.88
C TYR A 124 15.66 15.28 -13.57
N TRP A 125 14.98 16.12 -12.78
CA TRP A 125 15.48 16.70 -11.55
C TRP A 125 14.62 16.24 -10.37
N ILE A 126 15.26 15.66 -9.36
CA ILE A 126 14.60 15.19 -8.13
C ILE A 126 15.25 15.96 -6.99
N GLN A 127 14.52 16.92 -6.43
CA GLN A 127 15.02 17.73 -5.33
C GLN A 127 15.00 16.90 -4.06
N LYS A 128 16.15 16.81 -3.36
CA LYS A 128 16.29 16.04 -2.13
C LYS A 128 16.68 16.96 -0.98
N THR A 129 15.82 17.04 0.02
CA THR A 129 16.05 17.79 1.25
C THR A 129 16.18 16.80 2.40
N ASN A 130 17.37 16.71 2.98
CA ASN A 130 17.60 15.94 4.20
C ASN A 130 17.52 16.90 5.39
N ARG A 131 16.60 16.67 6.33
CA ARG A 131 16.66 17.34 7.64
C ARG A 131 17.65 16.57 8.52
N SER A 132 18.79 17.16 8.82
CA SER A 132 19.68 16.70 9.90
C SER A 132 19.20 17.23 11.25
N ASN A 133 19.66 16.61 12.35
CA ASN A 133 19.30 17.01 13.72
C ASN A 133 19.92 18.35 14.15
N ASP A 134 20.79 18.93 13.32
CA ASP A 134 21.64 20.10 13.62
C ASP A 134 20.87 21.40 13.89
N VAL A 135 19.55 21.44 13.61
CA VAL A 135 18.71 22.64 13.79
C VAL A 135 18.20 22.76 15.22
N GLU A 136 17.92 21.65 15.92
CA GLU A 136 17.50 21.68 17.33
C GLU A 136 18.71 21.79 18.30
N GLY A 137 19.88 21.30 17.88
CA GLY A 137 21.13 21.43 18.65
C GLY A 137 21.81 22.81 18.60
N LYS A 138 21.24 23.80 17.89
CA LYS A 138 21.86 25.13 17.71
C LYS A 138 21.22 26.28 18.50
N LEU A 139 20.11 26.03 19.20
CA LEU A 139 19.48 27.01 20.08
C LEU A 139 19.75 26.74 21.57
N ASN A 140 20.14 25.51 21.91
CA ASN A 140 20.53 25.11 23.27
C ASN A 140 21.98 24.59 23.24
N ASN A 141 22.78 25.03 24.21
CA ASN A 141 24.17 24.62 24.49
C ASN A 141 25.30 25.36 23.74
N GLU A 142 25.38 26.68 23.93
CA GLU A 142 26.68 27.25 24.32
C GLU A 142 27.01 26.80 25.75
N THR A 143 27.52 25.57 25.93
CA THR A 143 28.38 25.11 27.05
C THR A 143 28.67 23.61 26.86
N GLU A 144 29.96 23.26 26.96
CA GLU A 144 30.52 21.92 27.14
C GLU A 144 30.27 20.82 26.10
N SER A 145 31.33 20.57 25.33
CA SER A 145 31.61 19.34 24.59
C SER A 145 31.43 18.06 25.41
N LYS A 146 30.68 17.09 24.87
CA LYS A 146 30.96 15.67 25.08
C LYS A 146 30.98 14.92 23.76
N ASP A 147 32.13 14.29 23.53
CA ASP A 147 32.42 13.41 22.42
C ASP A 147 31.64 12.09 22.59
N GLN A 148 30.49 12.00 21.94
CA GLN A 148 29.75 10.76 21.74
C GLN A 148 29.24 10.73 20.30
N SER A 149 30.05 10.16 19.41
CA SER A 149 29.56 9.67 18.13
C SER A 149 28.65 8.46 18.38
N GLU A 150 27.38 8.71 18.70
CA GLU A 150 26.36 7.67 18.65
C GLU A 150 26.40 7.02 17.26
N GLU A 151 26.63 5.70 17.19
CA GLU A 151 26.67 4.98 15.93
C GLU A 151 25.23 4.87 15.39
N MET A 152 24.75 5.97 14.78
CA MET A 152 23.38 6.21 14.31
C MET A 152 22.71 4.93 13.80
N GLU A 153 21.89 4.32 14.66
CA GLU A 153 21.40 2.96 14.42
C GLU A 153 20.64 2.91 13.09
N ARG A 154 20.93 1.87 12.32
CA ARG A 154 20.35 1.72 10.99
C ARG A 154 18.82 1.51 11.10
N PRO A 155 17.98 2.33 10.44
CA PRO A 155 16.53 2.15 10.47
C PRO A 155 16.15 0.82 9.81
N GLY A 156 15.25 0.08 10.47
CA GLY A 156 14.76 -1.22 9.98
C GLY A 156 13.82 -1.09 8.78
N ALA A 157 13.05 -0.01 8.73
CA ALA A 157 12.16 0.31 7.61
C ALA A 157 12.33 1.75 7.12
N ILE A 158 12.09 1.95 5.84
CA ILE A 158 11.78 3.26 5.25
C ILE A 158 10.25 3.33 5.14
N VAL A 159 9.67 4.44 5.59
CA VAL A 159 8.23 4.70 5.60
C VAL A 159 7.96 5.93 4.72
N SER A 160 7.06 5.82 3.75
CA SER A 160 6.71 6.94 2.86
C SER A 160 5.22 7.10 2.69
N ASN A 161 4.77 8.33 2.45
CA ASN A 161 3.46 8.55 1.83
C ASN A 161 3.43 7.91 0.43
N HIS A 162 2.24 7.59 -0.06
CA HIS A 162 2.06 6.93 -1.35
C HIS A 162 1.14 7.75 -2.25
N VAL A 163 1.67 8.21 -3.37
CA VAL A 163 0.99 9.07 -4.33
C VAL A 163 0.90 8.37 -5.68
N SER A 164 1.92 7.60 -6.07
CA SER A 164 2.00 7.01 -7.41
C SER A 164 2.82 5.72 -7.46
N TYR A 165 2.72 4.95 -8.54
CA TYR A 165 3.69 3.88 -8.80
C TYR A 165 5.10 4.44 -9.04
N VAL A 166 5.22 5.72 -9.40
CA VAL A 166 6.48 6.45 -9.56
C VAL A 166 7.29 6.48 -8.25
N ASP A 167 6.63 6.45 -7.09
CA ASP A 167 7.27 6.35 -5.77
C ASP A 167 8.19 5.13 -5.68
N ILE A 168 7.75 4.01 -6.24
CA ILE A 168 8.49 2.74 -6.27
C ILE A 168 9.75 2.91 -7.13
N LEU A 169 9.64 3.55 -8.30
CA LEU A 169 10.79 3.84 -9.16
C LEU A 169 11.80 4.77 -8.46
N TYR A 170 11.32 5.78 -7.74
CA TYR A 170 12.16 6.64 -6.91
C TYR A 170 12.94 5.81 -5.87
N HIS A 171 12.24 5.07 -5.01
CA HIS A 171 12.88 4.28 -3.96
C HIS A 171 13.80 3.19 -4.51
N MET A 172 13.45 2.53 -5.63
CA MET A 172 14.35 1.63 -6.33
C MET A 172 15.64 2.33 -6.80
N SER A 173 15.54 3.48 -7.46
CA SER A 173 16.71 4.23 -7.92
C SER A 173 17.58 4.78 -6.78
N SER A 174 16.95 5.16 -5.65
CA SER A 174 17.61 5.86 -4.55
C SER A 174 18.22 4.91 -3.51
N SER A 175 17.48 3.88 -3.07
CA SER A 175 17.87 2.97 -1.99
C SER A 175 17.72 1.47 -2.29
N PHE A 176 17.09 1.10 -3.41
CA PHE A 176 16.81 -0.29 -3.83
C PHE A 176 16.29 -1.21 -2.69
N PRO A 177 15.18 -0.84 -2.01
CA PRO A 177 14.65 -1.59 -0.88
C PRO A 177 13.74 -2.77 -1.31
N SER A 178 13.41 -3.64 -0.37
CA SER A 178 12.37 -4.66 -0.53
C SER A 178 10.99 -4.08 -0.17
N PHE A 179 9.96 -4.37 -0.97
CA PHE A 179 8.61 -3.80 -0.81
C PHE A 179 7.57 -4.84 -0.35
N VAL A 180 6.40 -4.37 0.09
CA VAL A 180 5.20 -5.21 0.28
C VAL A 180 4.23 -4.99 -0.88
N ALA A 181 4.05 -6.00 -1.73
CA ALA A 181 3.28 -5.91 -2.98
C ALA A 181 1.99 -6.76 -2.94
N LYS A 182 1.00 -6.47 -3.80
CA LYS A 182 -0.17 -7.37 -3.94
C LYS A 182 0.26 -8.69 -4.61
N ARG A 183 -0.33 -9.82 -4.21
CA ARG A 183 -0.07 -11.14 -4.83
C ARG A 183 -0.33 -11.17 -6.35
N SER A 184 -1.21 -10.32 -6.87
CA SER A 184 -1.42 -10.15 -8.32
C SER A 184 -0.23 -9.54 -9.06
N VAL A 185 0.64 -8.77 -8.40
CA VAL A 185 1.85 -8.18 -9.01
C VAL A 185 2.84 -9.28 -9.43
N ALA A 186 2.95 -10.35 -8.64
CA ALA A 186 3.78 -11.52 -8.97
C ALA A 186 3.35 -12.22 -10.28
N LYS A 187 2.08 -12.07 -10.68
CA LYS A 187 1.52 -12.68 -11.90
C LYS A 187 1.72 -11.81 -13.16
N LEU A 188 2.22 -10.58 -13.03
CA LEU A 188 2.52 -9.71 -14.18
C LEU A 188 3.88 -10.09 -14.81
N PRO A 189 3.98 -10.26 -16.15
CA PRO A 189 5.26 -10.51 -16.80
C PRO A 189 6.19 -9.30 -16.64
N LEU A 190 7.50 -9.57 -16.57
CA LEU A 190 8.58 -8.62 -16.25
C LEU A 190 8.48 -8.00 -14.85
N ILE A 191 7.36 -7.35 -14.51
CA ILE A 191 7.10 -6.74 -13.20
C ILE A 191 7.20 -7.78 -12.07
N GLY A 192 6.61 -8.97 -12.25
CA GLY A 192 6.67 -10.08 -11.29
C GLY A 192 8.08 -10.63 -11.10
N LEU A 193 8.93 -10.59 -12.14
CA LEU A 193 10.34 -10.97 -12.05
C LEU A 193 11.13 -9.90 -11.27
N ILE A 194 10.90 -8.62 -11.56
CA ILE A 194 11.51 -7.50 -10.82
C ILE A 194 11.10 -7.53 -9.35
N SER A 195 9.82 -7.75 -9.02
CA SER A 195 9.38 -7.84 -7.64
C SER A 195 9.90 -9.09 -6.93
N LYS A 196 10.12 -10.20 -7.64
CA LYS A 196 10.90 -11.34 -7.11
C LYS A 196 12.34 -10.92 -6.79
N CYS A 197 13.08 -10.33 -7.73
CA CYS A 197 14.47 -9.89 -7.52
C CYS A 197 14.65 -8.83 -6.43
N LEU A 198 13.64 -7.99 -6.19
CA LEU A 198 13.59 -7.05 -5.07
C LEU A 198 13.33 -7.71 -3.71
N GLY A 199 13.02 -9.02 -3.68
CA GLY A 199 12.59 -9.72 -2.48
C GLY A 199 11.25 -9.23 -1.95
N CYS A 200 10.30 -8.83 -2.82
CA CYS A 200 9.01 -8.33 -2.36
C CYS A 200 8.21 -9.39 -1.61
N ILE A 201 7.61 -9.00 -0.48
CA ILE A 201 6.65 -9.80 0.27
C ILE A 201 5.27 -9.61 -0.37
N TYR A 202 4.60 -10.70 -0.76
CA TYR A 202 3.28 -10.63 -1.39
C TYR A 202 2.12 -10.76 -0.39
N VAL A 203 1.25 -9.75 -0.35
CA VAL A 203 -0.02 -9.77 0.41
C VAL A 203 -1.21 -10.07 -0.49
N GLN A 204 -2.09 -10.96 -0.05
CA GLN A 204 -3.46 -11.05 -0.57
C GLN A 204 -4.37 -10.21 0.32
N ARG A 205 -5.05 -9.21 -0.25
CA ARG A 205 -5.84 -8.21 0.49
C ARG A 205 -7.35 -8.44 0.38
N GLU A 206 -7.76 -9.50 -0.29
CA GLU A 206 -9.17 -9.84 -0.55
C GLU A 206 -9.70 -10.97 0.36
N SER A 207 -8.84 -11.83 0.93
CA SER A 207 -9.27 -12.90 1.83
C SER A 207 -9.22 -12.45 3.30
N LYS A 208 -10.30 -12.70 4.06
CA LYS A 208 -10.31 -12.66 5.53
C LYS A 208 -9.66 -13.92 6.15
N SER A 209 -8.66 -14.50 5.47
CA SER A 209 -8.00 -15.74 5.90
C SER A 209 -6.95 -15.49 6.98
N SER A 210 -6.60 -16.55 7.70
CA SER A 210 -5.57 -16.61 8.74
C SER A 210 -4.18 -16.13 8.28
N ASP A 211 -3.93 -16.13 6.97
CA ASP A 211 -2.67 -15.71 6.34
C ASP A 211 -2.20 -14.29 6.70
N PHE A 212 -3.12 -13.38 7.03
CA PHE A 212 -2.77 -12.00 7.37
C PHE A 212 -1.84 -11.91 8.61
N LYS A 213 -2.00 -12.83 9.57
CA LYS A 213 -1.07 -12.97 10.70
C LYS A 213 0.32 -13.41 10.24
N GLY A 214 0.38 -14.36 9.30
CA GLY A 214 1.64 -14.86 8.73
C GLY A 214 2.43 -13.77 8.02
N VAL A 215 1.80 -13.02 7.11
CA VAL A 215 2.51 -11.97 6.36
C VAL A 215 2.96 -10.82 7.26
N SER A 216 2.18 -10.47 8.29
CA SER A 216 2.59 -9.47 9.28
C SER A 216 3.82 -9.91 10.09
N GLY A 217 3.97 -11.22 10.36
CA GLY A 217 5.15 -11.78 10.98
C GLY A 217 6.39 -11.70 10.09
N VAL A 218 6.27 -12.08 8.81
CA VAL A 218 7.40 -12.02 7.84
C VAL A 218 7.87 -10.58 7.60
N VAL A 219 6.94 -9.61 7.55
CA VAL A 219 7.28 -8.18 7.46
C VAL A 219 8.05 -7.73 8.70
N ASN A 220 7.58 -8.09 9.90
CA ASN A 220 8.24 -7.74 11.16
C ASN A 220 9.67 -8.30 11.22
N GLU A 221 9.83 -9.59 10.92
CA GLU A 221 11.14 -10.26 10.93
C GLU A 221 12.14 -9.58 9.99
N ARG A 222 11.72 -9.25 8.75
CA ARG A 222 12.61 -8.54 7.82
C ARG A 222 12.93 -7.10 8.23
N ILE A 223 12.04 -6.42 8.95
CA ILE A 223 12.35 -5.09 9.51
C ILE A 223 13.39 -5.21 10.63
N ARG A 224 13.30 -6.24 11.47
CA ARG A 224 14.29 -6.54 12.52
C ARG A 224 15.63 -6.95 11.93
N GLU A 225 15.63 -7.85 10.95
CA GLU A 225 16.84 -8.24 10.22
C GLU A 225 17.47 -7.03 9.52
N ALA A 226 16.67 -6.19 8.85
CA ALA A 226 17.16 -4.97 8.19
C ALA A 226 17.76 -3.92 9.12
N HIS A 227 17.38 -3.93 10.40
CA HIS A 227 17.93 -3.07 11.46
C HIS A 227 19.25 -3.64 11.99
N GLN A 228 19.29 -4.94 12.30
CA GLN A 228 20.45 -5.63 12.89
C GLN A 228 21.57 -5.93 11.86
N ASN A 229 21.22 -6.29 10.64
CA ASN A 229 22.14 -6.74 9.60
C ASN A 229 22.38 -5.64 8.54
N LYS A 230 23.58 -5.06 8.53
CA LYS A 230 23.99 -4.04 7.55
C LYS A 230 23.96 -4.58 6.09
N PHE A 231 23.96 -5.89 5.87
CA PHE A 231 23.85 -6.51 4.53
C PHE A 231 22.43 -6.88 4.11
N ALA A 232 21.47 -7.00 5.03
CA ALA A 232 20.06 -7.21 4.69
C ALA A 232 19.52 -6.05 3.82
N PRO A 233 18.53 -6.24 2.93
CA PRO A 233 17.86 -5.13 2.27
C PRO A 233 16.97 -4.37 3.27
N LYS A 234 16.92 -3.03 3.17
CA LYS A 234 15.93 -2.26 3.95
C LYS A 234 14.53 -2.57 3.45
N MET A 235 13.56 -2.69 4.35
CA MET A 235 12.16 -2.76 3.99
C MET A 235 11.61 -1.37 3.67
N MET A 236 10.75 -1.25 2.66
CA MET A 236 10.06 -0.02 2.26
C MET A 236 8.56 -0.24 2.33
N LEU A 237 7.88 0.55 3.16
CA LEU A 237 6.45 0.43 3.40
C LEU A 237 5.71 1.76 3.15
N PHE A 238 4.56 1.61 2.51
CA PHE A 238 3.55 2.65 2.35
C PHE A 238 2.42 2.36 3.36
N PRO A 239 2.46 2.88 4.59
CA PRO A 239 1.58 2.46 5.69
C PRO A 239 0.12 2.85 5.48
N GLU A 240 -0.17 3.88 4.67
CA GLU A 240 -1.52 4.19 4.16
C GLU A 240 -2.14 2.97 3.45
N GLY A 241 -1.29 2.15 2.82
CA GLY A 241 -1.69 0.92 2.12
C GLY A 241 -2.44 1.15 0.81
N THR A 242 -2.58 2.39 0.37
CA THR A 242 -3.15 2.81 -0.92
C THR A 242 -2.56 4.18 -1.30
N THR A 243 -2.77 4.63 -2.54
CA THR A 243 -2.36 5.96 -3.00
C THR A 243 -3.30 7.05 -2.53
N THR A 244 -2.83 8.30 -2.48
CA THR A 244 -3.63 9.53 -2.35
C THR A 244 -3.39 10.46 -3.54
N ASN A 245 -4.03 11.63 -3.54
CA ASN A 245 -3.73 12.73 -4.45
C ASN A 245 -2.39 13.46 -4.18
N GLY A 246 -1.76 13.21 -3.02
CA GLY A 246 -0.50 13.83 -2.61
C GLY A 246 -0.64 15.07 -1.69
N ASP A 247 -1.86 15.58 -1.47
CA ASP A 247 -2.14 16.71 -0.56
C ASP A 247 -2.60 16.25 0.84
N TYR A 248 -2.96 14.96 0.95
CA TYR A 248 -3.45 14.31 2.17
C TYR A 248 -2.64 13.07 2.53
N ILE A 249 -2.64 12.75 3.82
CA ILE A 249 -2.03 11.55 4.40
C ILE A 249 -3.04 10.73 5.22
N LEU A 250 -3.29 9.50 4.78
CA LEU A 250 -4.31 8.61 5.35
C LEU A 250 -3.86 7.99 6.68
N PRO A 251 -4.75 7.31 7.44
CA PRO A 251 -4.38 6.62 8.66
C PRO A 251 -3.38 5.48 8.38
N PHE A 252 -2.32 5.42 9.18
CA PHE A 252 -1.23 4.47 9.00
C PHE A 252 -1.57 3.09 9.57
N LYS A 253 -1.28 2.04 8.79
CA LYS A 253 -1.36 0.64 9.24
C LYS A 253 -0.13 0.28 10.05
N THR A 254 -0.34 -0.47 11.13
CA THR A 254 0.70 -0.84 12.11
C THR A 254 1.81 -1.75 11.57
N GLY A 255 1.69 -2.30 10.35
CA GLY A 255 2.61 -3.32 9.81
C GLY A 255 4.09 -2.92 9.73
N ALA A 256 4.41 -1.63 9.58
CA ALA A 256 5.79 -1.13 9.63
C ALA A 256 6.32 -0.93 11.08
N PHE A 257 5.42 -0.87 12.06
CA PHE A 257 5.65 -0.39 13.42
C PHE A 257 5.67 -1.52 14.46
N LEU A 258 5.04 -2.66 14.16
CA LEU A 258 5.06 -3.89 14.99
C LEU A 258 6.46 -4.42 15.33
N ALA A 259 7.49 -4.02 14.56
CA ALA A 259 8.86 -4.46 14.78
C ALA A 259 9.57 -3.78 15.96
N GLN A 260 9.03 -2.66 16.45
CA GLN A 260 9.63 -1.79 17.49
C GLN A 260 10.99 -1.18 17.09
N ALA A 261 11.42 -1.39 15.85
CA ALA A 261 12.65 -0.84 15.29
C ALA A 261 12.46 0.62 14.82
N PRO A 262 13.54 1.42 14.77
CA PRO A 262 13.50 2.77 14.23
C PRO A 262 13.11 2.78 12.74
N VAL A 263 12.34 3.79 12.32
CA VAL A 263 11.94 3.97 10.92
C VAL A 263 12.55 5.24 10.32
N LEU A 264 12.77 5.26 9.01
CA LEU A 264 13.16 6.45 8.26
C LEU A 264 11.95 7.02 7.51
N PRO A 265 11.35 8.13 7.97
CA PRO A 265 10.25 8.77 7.25
C PRO A 265 10.78 9.52 6.02
N VAL A 266 10.14 9.31 4.88
CA VAL A 266 10.39 10.01 3.61
C VAL A 266 9.07 10.57 3.11
N ILE A 267 9.06 11.83 2.71
CA ILE A 267 7.88 12.49 2.14
C ILE A 267 8.17 12.78 0.68
N LEU A 268 7.29 12.29 -0.20
CA LEU A 268 7.29 12.56 -1.64
C LEU A 268 6.19 13.57 -1.96
N ARG A 269 6.57 14.69 -2.57
CA ARG A 269 5.65 15.68 -3.14
C ARG A 269 5.88 15.76 -4.65
N TYR A 270 4.80 15.98 -5.39
CA TYR A 270 4.80 16.06 -6.85
C TYR A 270 4.24 17.43 -7.28
N PRO A 271 5.08 18.47 -7.42
CA PRO A 271 4.64 19.71 -8.04
C PRO A 271 4.28 19.48 -9.51
N TYR A 272 3.08 19.88 -9.92
CA TYR A 272 2.63 19.82 -11.31
C TYR A 272 1.91 21.10 -11.72
N GLN A 273 1.82 21.32 -13.04
CA GLN A 273 1.11 22.46 -13.63
C GLN A 273 -0.09 22.03 -14.50
N ARG A 274 -0.06 20.82 -15.08
CA ARG A 274 -1.06 20.36 -16.06
C ARG A 274 -1.70 19.04 -15.66
N PHE A 275 -0.88 18.00 -15.52
CA PHE A 275 -1.33 16.65 -15.14
C PHE A 275 -0.77 16.25 -13.78
N SER A 276 -1.63 15.78 -12.87
CA SER A 276 -1.20 15.23 -11.57
C SER A 276 -0.55 13.85 -11.74
N PRO A 277 0.68 13.63 -11.26
CA PRO A 277 1.33 12.31 -11.24
C PRO A 277 0.70 11.31 -10.26
N ALA A 278 -0.27 11.73 -9.46
CA ALA A 278 -0.94 10.90 -8.46
C ALA A 278 -1.80 9.81 -9.10
N TRP A 279 -1.52 8.55 -8.79
CA TRP A 279 -2.26 7.43 -9.37
C TRP A 279 -3.42 6.99 -8.48
N ASP A 280 -4.55 7.71 -8.59
CA ASP A 280 -5.77 7.41 -7.86
C ASP A 280 -6.84 6.70 -8.72
N SER A 281 -7.67 7.48 -9.41
CA SER A 281 -8.93 7.06 -10.04
C SER A 281 -8.88 6.89 -11.57
N ILE A 282 -7.68 6.99 -12.14
CA ILE A 282 -7.40 6.94 -13.58
C ILE A 282 -6.78 5.59 -13.96
N SER A 283 -7.16 5.06 -15.13
CA SER A 283 -6.63 3.79 -15.63
C SER A 283 -5.11 3.86 -15.83
N GLY A 284 -4.41 2.77 -15.52
CA GLY A 284 -2.93 2.75 -15.54
C GLY A 284 -2.32 3.09 -16.91
N ALA A 285 -2.90 2.57 -18.00
CA ALA A 285 -2.43 2.85 -19.36
C ALA A 285 -2.57 4.34 -19.72
N ARG A 286 -3.72 4.95 -19.42
CA ARG A 286 -3.96 6.38 -19.64
C ARG A 286 -3.04 7.25 -18.78
N HIS A 287 -2.85 6.87 -17.51
CA HIS A 287 -1.94 7.56 -16.61
C HIS A 287 -0.50 7.54 -17.13
N VAL A 288 -0.01 6.38 -17.60
CA VAL A 288 1.29 6.23 -18.27
C VAL A 288 1.39 7.13 -19.50
N LEU A 289 0.40 7.11 -20.39
CA LEU A 289 0.38 7.95 -21.59
C LEU A 289 0.47 9.44 -21.25
N LEU A 290 -0.38 9.93 -20.33
CA LEU A 290 -0.41 11.34 -19.94
C LEU A 290 0.88 11.78 -19.21
N LEU A 291 1.52 10.89 -18.44
CA LEU A 291 2.85 11.15 -17.85
C LEU A 291 3.95 11.26 -18.91
N LEU A 292 3.93 10.40 -19.93
CA LEU A 292 4.88 10.46 -21.05
C LEU A 292 4.67 11.71 -21.93
N CYS A 293 3.42 12.18 -22.07
CA CYS A 293 3.12 13.45 -22.72
C CYS A 293 3.51 14.68 -21.89
N GLN A 294 3.64 14.56 -20.56
CA GLN A 294 4.16 15.62 -19.70
C GLN A 294 5.70 15.56 -19.66
N PHE A 295 6.36 16.10 -20.69
CA PHE A 295 7.82 16.05 -20.88
C PHE A 295 8.67 16.48 -19.67
N VAL A 296 8.14 17.32 -18.76
CA VAL A 296 8.83 17.69 -17.51
C VAL A 296 7.90 17.45 -16.32
N ASN A 297 8.33 16.55 -15.43
CA ASN A 297 7.69 16.28 -14.14
C ASN A 297 8.66 16.63 -13.00
N TYR A 298 8.12 17.14 -11.89
CA TYR A 298 8.90 17.49 -10.71
C TYR A 298 8.61 16.51 -9.57
N MET A 299 9.65 16.20 -8.81
CA MET A 299 9.56 15.39 -7.59
C MET A 299 10.43 16.05 -6.52
N GLU A 300 9.81 16.34 -5.39
CA GLU A 300 10.45 16.80 -4.17
C GLU A 300 10.45 15.64 -3.17
N VAL A 301 11.60 15.42 -2.53
CA VAL A 301 11.81 14.36 -1.56
C VAL A 301 12.36 14.96 -0.28
N LYS A 302 11.55 14.99 0.77
CA LYS A 302 11.98 15.40 2.11
C LYS A 302 12.24 14.15 2.94
N GLN A 303 13.51 13.85 3.20
CA GLN A 303 13.93 12.79 4.12
C GLN A 303 14.02 13.39 5.53
N LEU A 304 13.28 12.82 6.47
CA LEU A 304 13.32 13.22 7.88
C LEU A 304 14.44 12.48 8.63
N PRO A 305 14.80 12.91 9.84
CA PRO A 305 15.63 12.10 10.74
C PRO A 305 15.03 10.71 10.97
N VAL A 306 15.87 9.76 11.40
CA VAL A 306 15.39 8.45 11.85
C VAL A 306 14.52 8.66 13.08
N TYR A 307 13.30 8.11 13.05
CA TYR A 307 12.37 8.16 14.16
C TYR A 307 12.58 6.94 15.06
N TYR A 308 12.97 7.19 16.30
CA TYR A 308 13.17 6.18 17.34
C TYR A 308 11.91 6.10 18.21
N PRO A 309 11.24 4.94 18.29
CA PRO A 309 10.03 4.81 19.09
C PRO A 309 10.34 4.87 20.59
N SER A 310 9.57 5.70 21.30
CA SER A 310 9.52 5.69 22.77
C SER A 310 8.99 4.36 23.31
N GLN A 311 9.17 4.10 24.61
CA GLN A 311 8.68 2.84 25.21
C GLN A 311 7.16 2.66 25.02
N GLN A 312 6.38 3.74 25.18
CA GLN A 312 4.93 3.73 24.98
C GLN A 312 4.54 3.37 23.53
N GLU A 313 5.33 3.80 22.54
CA GLU A 313 5.12 3.47 21.12
C GLU A 313 5.58 2.04 20.77
N LYS A 314 6.54 1.49 21.50
CA LYS A 314 6.90 0.07 21.40
C LYS A 314 5.77 -0.82 21.93
N ASP A 315 5.10 -0.37 22.99
CA ASP A 315 3.99 -1.08 23.63
C ASP A 315 2.65 -0.89 22.89
N ASP A 316 2.38 0.27 22.28
CA ASP A 316 1.28 0.51 21.33
C ASP A 316 1.76 0.88 19.91
N PRO A 317 1.83 -0.11 18.99
CA PRO A 317 2.16 0.11 17.58
C PRO A 317 1.17 0.99 16.80
N LYS A 318 -0.05 1.24 17.31
CA LYS A 318 -0.98 2.23 16.72
C LYS A 318 -0.56 3.64 17.07
N LEU A 319 -0.20 3.90 18.33
CA LEU A 319 0.36 5.17 18.77
C LEU A 319 1.63 5.50 17.98
N TYR A 320 2.53 4.53 17.80
CA TYR A 320 3.73 4.70 16.96
C TYR A 320 3.37 5.09 15.52
N ALA A 321 2.45 4.35 14.88
CA ALA A 321 2.01 4.62 13.51
C ALA A 321 1.41 6.03 13.37
N GLU A 322 0.57 6.45 14.32
CA GLU A 322 -0.12 7.73 14.32
C GLU A 322 0.82 8.91 14.65
N ASN A 323 1.81 8.74 15.53
CA ASN A 323 2.80 9.79 15.80
C ASN A 323 3.73 10.02 14.60
N VAL A 324 4.21 8.96 13.95
CA VAL A 324 5.01 9.08 12.72
C VAL A 324 4.18 9.71 11.59
N ARG A 325 2.89 9.35 11.49
CA ARG A 325 1.95 9.99 10.55
C ARG A 325 1.82 11.49 10.81
N ARG A 326 1.61 11.92 12.06
CA ARG A 326 1.51 13.35 12.44
C ARG A 326 2.79 14.12 12.14
N LEU A 327 3.96 13.53 12.45
CA LEU A 327 5.24 14.10 12.08
C LEU A 327 5.35 14.29 10.56
N MET A 328 5.02 13.26 9.77
CA MET A 328 5.04 13.35 8.31
C MET A 328 4.02 14.37 7.76
N ALA A 329 2.86 14.50 8.39
CA ALA A 329 1.85 15.50 8.03
C ALA A 329 2.36 16.92 8.27
N HIS A 330 2.90 17.20 9.46
CA HIS A 330 3.49 18.47 9.84
C HIS A 330 4.67 18.84 8.93
N GLU A 331 5.65 17.94 8.82
CA GLU A 331 6.87 18.20 8.05
C GLU A 331 6.64 18.25 6.54
N GLY A 332 5.60 17.57 6.05
CA GLY A 332 5.23 17.54 4.64
C GLY A 332 4.29 18.67 4.23
N ASN A 333 3.73 19.42 5.19
CA ASN A 333 2.57 20.29 5.00
C ASN A 333 1.45 19.55 4.25
N LEU A 334 1.02 18.41 4.82
CA LEU A 334 -0.02 17.52 4.29
C LEU A 334 -1.22 17.50 5.24
N ASN A 335 -2.41 17.42 4.66
CA ASN A 335 -3.65 17.36 5.43
C ASN A 335 -3.88 15.95 6.00
N LEU A 336 -4.24 15.86 7.28
CA LEU A 336 -4.72 14.59 7.85
C LEU A 336 -6.12 14.26 7.31
N SER A 337 -6.35 12.98 6.98
CA SER A 337 -7.67 12.49 6.58
C SER A 337 -8.00 11.18 7.29
N ASP A 338 -9.22 11.01 7.78
CA ASP A 338 -9.62 9.81 8.52
C ASP A 338 -10.16 8.68 7.62
N ILE A 339 -10.25 8.94 6.31
CA ILE A 339 -10.69 7.96 5.31
C ILE A 339 -9.52 7.07 4.87
N GLY A 340 -9.81 5.86 4.42
CA GLY A 340 -8.81 4.89 3.98
C GLY A 340 -9.21 4.12 2.73
N LEU A 341 -8.65 2.90 2.60
CA LEU A 341 -8.86 2.04 1.43
C LEU A 341 -10.31 1.57 1.27
N ALA A 342 -11.11 1.49 2.35
CA ALA A 342 -12.52 1.10 2.24
C ALA A 342 -13.33 2.22 1.59
N GLU A 343 -13.13 3.45 2.06
CA GLU A 343 -13.75 4.68 1.58
C GLU A 343 -13.34 4.97 0.13
N LYS A 344 -12.06 4.76 -0.22
CA LYS A 344 -11.57 4.85 -1.60
C LYS A 344 -12.29 3.90 -2.56
N ARG A 345 -12.60 2.67 -2.13
CA ARG A 345 -13.37 1.71 -2.94
C ARG A 345 -14.81 2.18 -3.15
N VAL A 346 -15.44 2.76 -2.13
CA VAL A 346 -16.79 3.36 -2.24
C VAL A 346 -16.77 4.54 -3.22
N TYR A 347 -15.78 5.42 -3.10
CA TYR A 347 -15.59 6.54 -4.03
C TYR A 347 -15.42 6.04 -5.48
N HIS A 348 -14.50 5.12 -5.73
CA HIS A 348 -14.28 4.54 -7.07
C HIS A 348 -15.53 3.84 -7.63
N ALA A 349 -16.31 3.15 -6.79
CA ALA A 349 -17.55 2.51 -7.21
C ALA A 349 -18.64 3.53 -7.59
N ALA A 350 -18.81 4.59 -6.79
CA ALA A 350 -19.75 5.67 -7.06
C ALA A 350 -19.40 6.40 -8.37
N LEU A 351 -18.11 6.70 -8.58
CA LEU A 351 -17.60 7.30 -9.81
C LEU A 351 -17.91 6.43 -11.04
N ASN A 352 -17.52 5.15 -11.01
CA ASN A 352 -17.80 4.23 -12.12
C ASN A 352 -19.32 4.11 -12.41
N GLY A 353 -20.17 4.15 -11.37
CA GLY A 353 -21.62 4.16 -11.53
C GLY A 353 -22.15 5.41 -12.25
N LEU A 354 -21.61 6.59 -11.94
CA LEU A 354 -22.01 7.86 -12.57
C LEU A 354 -21.58 7.97 -14.04
N PHE A 355 -20.42 7.42 -14.41
CA PHE A 355 -19.93 7.47 -15.79
C PHE A 355 -20.52 6.39 -16.70
N CYS A 356 -21.02 5.26 -16.15
CA CYS A 356 -21.78 4.26 -16.91
C CYS A 356 -23.23 4.67 -17.23
N GLN A 357 -23.69 5.84 -16.77
CA GLN A 357 -25.05 6.37 -17.00
C GLN A 357 -25.10 7.53 -18.01
N ARG A 358 -23.99 7.86 -18.68
CA ARG A 358 -23.88 8.94 -19.67
C ARG A 358 -23.63 8.41 -21.07
#